data_AF-A0A0D6TGD0-F1
#
_entry.id   AF-A0A0D6TGD0-F1
#
_cell.length_a   1.000
_cell.length_b   1.000
_cell.length_c   1.000
_cell.angle_alpha   90.00
_cell.angle_beta   90.00
_cell.angle_gamma   90.00
#
_symmetry.space_group_name_H-M   'P 1'
#
loop_
_entity.id
_entity.type
_entity.pdbx_description
1 polymer ?
#
loop_
_entity_poly.entity_id
_entity_poly.type
_entity_poly.pdbx_seq_one_letter_code
_entity_poly.pdbx_strand_id
1 'polypeptide(L)'
;MPPLLFIVVRDHGALGIGCSDPTSCRDAAYDDFTCATDQGDPVAVWQIATSVGLPVSVTDVTDSFERELQEVCIARDLDWPTIRRLEDNPALNLAAE
;
A
#
# COMPACT_ATOMS: atom_id res chain seq x y z
N MET A 1 20.46 11.15 -0.07
CA MET A 1 19.45 10.30 0.60
C MET A 1 19.52 8.91 -0.01
N PRO A 2 19.35 7.84 0.78
CA PRO A 2 19.22 6.49 0.23
C PRO A 2 18.04 6.42 -0.75
N PRO A 3 18.13 5.65 -1.85
CA PRO A 3 17.01 5.42 -2.74
C PRO A 3 15.84 4.77 -1.99
N LEU A 4 14.63 5.27 -2.25
CA LEU A 4 13.38 4.76 -1.70
C LEU A 4 12.65 3.98 -2.78
N LEU A 5 12.14 2.81 -2.40
CA LEU A 5 11.22 2.02 -3.17
C LEU A 5 9.87 1.97 -2.46
N PHE A 6 8.80 1.93 -3.22
CA PHE A 6 7.44 1.75 -2.75
C PHE A 6 6.92 0.43 -3.29
N ILE A 7 6.22 -0.29 -2.43
CA ILE A 7 5.53 -1.53 -2.78
C ILE A 7 4.09 -1.39 -2.30
N VAL A 8 3.15 -1.54 -3.22
CA VAL A 8 1.73 -1.70 -2.88
C VAL A 8 1.46 -3.18 -2.76
N VAL A 9 1.07 -3.60 -1.57
CA VAL A 9 0.70 -4.97 -1.26
C VAL A 9 -0.81 -5.03 -1.27
N ARG A 10 -1.39 -5.88 -2.12
CA ARG A 10 -2.82 -6.18 -2.18
C ARG A 10 -3.05 -7.59 -1.64
N ASP A 11 -4.20 -7.84 -1.04
CA ASP A 11 -4.57 -9.19 -0.63
C ASP A 11 -4.96 -10.04 -1.83
N HIS A 12 -4.30 -11.18 -1.95
CA HIS A 12 -4.87 -12.33 -2.63
C HIS A 12 -4.60 -13.52 -1.72
N GLY A 13 -5.68 -14.06 -1.14
CA GLY A 13 -5.63 -15.17 -0.20
C GLY A 13 -4.66 -16.29 -0.64
N ALA A 14 -3.88 -16.76 0.34
CA ALA A 14 -2.74 -17.67 0.25
C ALA A 14 -1.44 -17.00 -0.26
N LEU A 15 -0.64 -16.50 0.69
CA LEU A 15 0.83 -16.36 0.64
C LEU A 15 1.42 -16.30 -0.78
N GLY A 16 1.36 -15.14 -1.44
CA GLY A 16 2.37 -14.79 -2.45
C GLY A 16 1.95 -14.15 -3.78
N ILE A 17 0.71 -13.69 -4.00
CA ILE A 17 0.30 -13.24 -5.37
C ILE A 17 -0.10 -11.75 -5.49
N GLY A 18 -0.41 -11.02 -4.42
CA GLY A 18 -0.98 -9.66 -4.54
C GLY A 18 0.00 -8.48 -4.46
N CYS A 19 1.31 -8.70 -4.53
CA CYS A 19 2.30 -7.63 -4.36
C CYS A 19 2.71 -7.04 -5.71
N SER A 20 2.56 -5.72 -5.88
CA SER A 20 3.05 -5.03 -7.08
C SER A 20 4.57 -4.94 -7.10
N ASP A 21 5.15 -4.85 -8.30
CA ASP A 21 6.59 -4.67 -8.44
C ASP A 21 7.07 -3.41 -7.72
N PRO A 22 8.21 -3.46 -6.99
CA PRO A 22 8.75 -2.30 -6.31
C PRO A 22 9.06 -1.18 -7.30
N THR A 23 8.56 0.02 -7.01
CA THR A 23 8.77 1.21 -7.83
C THR A 23 9.46 2.31 -7.04
N SER A 24 10.38 3.04 -7.66
CA SER A 24 10.95 4.25 -7.07
C SER A 24 10.05 5.49 -7.26
N CYS A 25 8.95 5.35 -7.99
CA CYS A 25 8.01 6.43 -8.29
C CYS A 25 6.83 6.40 -7.31
N ARG A 26 6.73 7.40 -6.44
CA ARG A 26 5.63 7.53 -5.47
C ARG A 26 4.27 7.64 -6.17
N ASP A 27 4.19 8.40 -7.26
CA ASP A 27 2.94 8.62 -7.98
C ASP A 27 2.42 7.32 -8.59
N ALA A 28 3.30 6.51 -9.17
CA ALA A 28 2.93 5.19 -9.69
C ALA A 28 2.44 4.25 -8.57
N ALA A 29 3.09 4.26 -7.39
CA ALA A 29 2.60 3.52 -6.23
C ALA A 29 1.25 4.07 -5.74
N TYR A 30 1.02 5.38 -5.88
CA TYR A 30 -0.22 6.02 -5.45
C TYR A 30 -1.38 5.64 -6.36
N ASP A 31 -1.19 5.66 -7.68
CA ASP A 31 -2.16 5.18 -8.66
C ASP A 31 -2.52 3.71 -8.41
N ASP A 32 -1.53 2.90 -8.03
CA ASP A 32 -1.75 1.48 -7.75
C ASP A 32 -2.50 1.26 -6.42
N PHE A 33 -2.24 2.09 -5.40
CA PHE A 33 -2.97 2.10 -4.14
C PHE A 33 -4.44 2.53 -4.33
N THR A 34 -4.71 3.59 -5.08
CA THR A 34 -6.08 4.07 -5.33
C THR A 34 -6.88 3.03 -6.12
N CYS A 35 -6.26 2.42 -7.14
CA CYS A 35 -6.86 1.34 -7.91
C CYS A 35 -7.24 0.12 -7.03
N ALA A 36 -6.38 -0.27 -6.09
CA ALA A 36 -6.69 -1.35 -5.14
C ALA A 36 -7.86 -1.00 -4.23
N THR A 37 -7.85 0.24 -3.72
CA THR A 37 -8.90 0.74 -2.84
C THR A 37 -10.27 0.77 -3.54
N ASP A 38 -10.31 1.23 -4.80
CA ASP A 38 -11.54 1.26 -5.60
C ASP A 38 -12.11 -0.14 -5.87
N GLN A 39 -11.25 -1.16 -5.92
CA GLN A 39 -11.66 -2.57 -6.06
C GLN A 39 -12.16 -3.17 -4.74
N GLY A 40 -11.99 -2.47 -3.62
CA GLY A 40 -12.32 -2.96 -2.29
C GLY A 40 -11.34 -4.01 -1.78
N ASP A 41 -10.13 -4.05 -2.34
CA ASP A 41 -9.07 -4.96 -1.94
C ASP A 41 -8.44 -4.49 -0.62
N PRO A 42 -8.11 -5.41 0.29
CA PRO A 42 -7.21 -5.09 1.38
C PRO A 42 -5.85 -4.65 0.84
N VAL A 43 -5.33 -3.52 1.32
CA VAL A 43 -4.10 -2.89 0.82
C VAL A 43 -3.17 -2.44 1.94
N ALA A 44 -1.86 -2.45 1.67
CA ALA A 44 -0.84 -1.72 2.42
C ALA A 44 0.20 -1.13 1.46
N VAL A 45 0.87 -0.07 1.89
CA VAL A 45 1.95 0.56 1.13
C VAL A 45 3.21 0.56 1.99
N TRP A 46 4.23 -0.13 1.52
CA TRP A 46 5.52 -0.20 2.20
C TRP A 46 6.56 0.66 1.49
N GLN A 47 7.21 1.52 2.26
CA GLN A 47 8.38 2.28 1.84
C GLN A 47 9.65 1.54 2.29
N ILE A 48 10.51 1.21 1.33
CA ILE A 48 11.76 0.50 1.56
C ILE A 48 12.91 1.44 1.26
N ALA A 49 13.71 1.77 2.28
CA ALA A 49 14.97 2.46 2.06
C ALA A 49 16.04 1.44 1.69
N THR A 50 16.85 1.77 0.69
CA THR A 50 17.91 0.89 0.17
C THR A 50 19.30 1.53 0.29
N SER A 51 20.31 0.71 0.54
CA SER A 51 21.72 1.12 0.55
C SER A 51 22.56 0.04 -0.13
N VAL A 52 23.37 0.43 -1.12
CA VAL A 52 24.20 -0.52 -1.90
C VAL A 52 23.36 -1.67 -2.49
N GLY A 53 22.12 -1.37 -2.89
CA GLY A 53 21.20 -2.35 -3.48
C GLY A 53 20.50 -3.29 -2.47
N LEU A 54 20.70 -3.09 -1.17
CA LEU A 54 20.08 -3.91 -0.12
C LEU A 54 19.04 -3.09 0.68
N PRO A 55 17.90 -3.67 1.08
CA PRO A 55 16.95 -3.02 1.96
C PRO A 55 17.58 -2.80 3.35
N VAL A 56 17.56 -1.56 3.82
CA VAL A 56 18.08 -1.18 5.14
C VAL A 56 16.97 -0.85 6.14
N SER A 57 15.79 -0.46 5.65
CA SER A 57 14.59 -0.29 6.48
C SER A 57 13.33 -0.47 5.64
N VAL A 58 12.27 -0.93 6.30
CA VAL A 58 10.92 -1.01 5.74
C VAL A 58 10.00 -0.24 6.68
N THR A 59 9.16 0.61 6.13
CA THR A 59 8.21 1.44 6.87
C THR A 59 6.85 1.33 6.21
N ASP A 60 5.83 1.03 7.00
CA ASP A 60 4.44 1.10 6.54
C ASP A 60 4.03 2.57 6.42
N VAL A 61 3.62 2.98 5.22
CA VAL A 61 3.20 4.35 4.90
C VAL A 61 1.75 4.40 4.40
N THR A 62 0.97 3.34 4.62
CA THR A 62 -0.44 3.22 4.20
C THR A 62 -1.27 4.42 4.68
N ASP A 63 -1.12 4.80 5.95
CA ASP A 63 -1.80 5.97 6.54
C ASP A 63 -1.56 7.27 5.77
N SER A 64 -0.36 7.45 5.21
CA SER A 64 0.00 8.66 4.49
C SER A 64 -0.67 8.71 3.11
N PHE A 65 -0.81 7.56 2.45
CA PHE A 65 -1.51 7.43 1.17
C PHE A 65 -3.02 7.57 1.37
N GLU A 66 -3.56 6.94 2.42
CA GLU A 66 -4.97 7.08 2.83
C GLU A 66 -5.34 8.55 3.08
N ARG A 67 -4.53 9.26 3.87
CA ARG A 67 -4.79 10.67 4.17
C ARG A 67 -4.81 11.53 2.91
N GLU A 68 -3.85 11.33 2.00
CA GLU A 68 -3.81 12.07 0.73
C GLU A 68 -5.04 11.76 -0.13
N LEU A 69 -5.50 10.49 -0.14
CA LEU A 69 -6.71 10.10 -0.87
C LEU A 69 -7.95 10.79 -0.30
N GLN A 70 -8.08 10.84 1.02
CA GLN A 70 -9.15 11.56 1.70
C GLN A 70 -9.12 13.05 1.36
N GLU A 71 -7.95 13.70 1.38
CA GLU A 71 -7.78 15.11 1.00
C GLU A 71 -8.22 15.36 -0.45
N VAL A 72 -7.86 14.49 -1.38
CA VAL A 72 -8.26 14.58 -2.80
C VAL A 72 -9.77 14.39 -2.96
N CYS A 73 -10.38 13.40 -2.29
CA CYS A 73 -11.82 13.19 -2.35
C CYS A 73 -12.59 14.39 -1.79
N ILE A 74 -12.17 14.94 -0.65
CA ILE A 74 -12.77 16.15 -0.06
C ILE A 74 -12.68 17.34 -1.02
N ALA A 75 -11.49 17.59 -1.59
CA ALA A 75 -11.27 18.72 -2.48
C ALA A 75 -12.10 18.63 -3.78
N ARG A 76 -12.50 17.42 -4.18
CA ARG A 76 -13.23 17.15 -5.43
C ARG A 76 -14.70 16.78 -5.21
N ASP A 77 -15.20 16.85 -3.98
CA ASP A 77 -16.57 16.46 -3.61
C ASP A 77 -16.91 15.02 -4.07
N LEU A 78 -15.96 14.10 -3.88
CA LEU A 78 -16.11 12.68 -4.20
C LEU A 78 -16.45 11.86 -2.94
N ASP A 79 -17.17 10.77 -3.15
CA ASP A 79 -17.39 9.77 -2.10
C ASP A 79 -16.06 9.22 -1.57
N TRP A 80 -16.03 8.92 -0.27
CA TRP A 80 -14.85 8.33 0.35
C TRP A 80 -14.78 6.84 0.03
N PRO A 81 -13.64 6.36 -0.50
CA PRO A 81 -13.47 4.94 -0.74
C PRO A 81 -13.27 4.21 0.60
N THR A 82 -13.82 3.01 0.72
CA THR A 82 -13.62 2.18 1.92
C THR A 82 -12.27 1.50 1.83
N ILE A 83 -11.29 1.98 2.60
CA ILE A 83 -9.97 1.36 2.70
C ILE A 83 -10.05 0.16 3.63
N ARG A 84 -9.72 -1.02 3.10
CA ARG A 84 -9.52 -2.23 3.89
C ARG A 84 -8.01 -2.38 4.09
N ARG A 85 -7.54 -2.46 5.33
CA ARG A 85 -6.11 -2.63 5.56
C ARG A 85 -5.75 -4.11 5.52
N LEU A 86 -4.55 -4.41 5.05
CA LEU A 86 -4.05 -5.79 5.06
C LEU A 86 -3.98 -6.38 6.47
N GLU A 87 -3.66 -5.59 7.49
CA GLU A 87 -3.64 -6.05 8.89
C GLU A 87 -5.02 -6.50 9.40
N ASP A 88 -6.09 -5.90 8.87
CA ASP A 88 -7.47 -6.25 9.21
C ASP A 88 -7.94 -7.52 8.48
N ASN A 89 -7.12 -8.09 7.60
CA ASN A 89 -7.51 -9.25 6.83
C ASN A 89 -7.61 -10.50 7.73
N PRO A 90 -8.80 -11.11 7.87
CA PRO A 90 -8.97 -12.29 8.70
C PRO A 90 -8.12 -13.48 8.25
N ALA A 91 -7.78 -13.59 6.95
CA ALA A 91 -6.92 -14.65 6.43
C ALA A 91 -5.46 -14.55 6.91
N LEU A 92 -4.97 -13.32 7.15
CA LEU A 92 -3.63 -13.08 7.68
C LEU A 92 -3.57 -13.31 9.19
N ASN A 93 -4.65 -12.96 9.90
CA ASN A 93 -4.76 -13.24 11.34
C ASN A 93 -4.81 -14.75 11.66
N LEU A 94 -5.40 -15.57 10.79
CA LEU A 94 -5.40 -17.04 10.93
C LEU A 94 -4.05 -17.72 10.65
N ALA A 95 -3.15 -17.07 9.91
CA ALA A 95 -1.85 -17.63 9.56
C ALA A 95 -0.77 -17.37 10.62
N ALA A 96 -1.09 -16.59 11.67
CA ALA A 96 -0.19 -16.21 12.74
C ALA A 96 -0.34 -17.07 14.03
N GLU A 97 -1.29 -18.01 14.07
CA GLU A 97 -1.50 -18.99 15.16
C GLU A 97 -0.91 -20.38 14.88
#